data_AF-A0A4Q5YR52-F1
#
_entry.id   AF-A0A4Q5YR52-F1
#
_cell.length_a   1.000
_cell.length_b   1.000
_cell.length_c   1.000
_cell.angle_alpha   90.00
_cell.angle_beta   90.00
_cell.angle_gamma   90.00
#
_symmetry.space_group_name_H-M   'P 1'
#
loop_
_entity.id
_entity.type
_entity.pdbx_description
1 polymer ?
#
loop_
_entity_poly.entity_id
_entity_poly.type
_entity_poly.pdbx_seq_one_letter_code
_entity_poly.pdbx_strand_id
1 'polypeptide(L)'
;MDSRRDFLKKATLLAGTFGAANVLPMSIQKAMAINADPGTTFYDAEHVVFLMQENRSFDHMFGKLKGVRGFNNPRAKTLPNKNKVWLQNDNAGNTYAPFHVDINKTKITWQGGLPHSWNDQVAARNKGKYDKWAPVKTLMSLGYYQREDVPFYYAMADAFTICDHHFCSSLTG
;
A
#
# COMPACT_ATOMS: atom_id res chain seq x y z
N MET A 1 17.35 12.38 26.97
CA MET A 1 16.48 11.31 26.44
C MET A 1 16.69 11.28 24.94
N ASP A 2 17.13 10.16 24.37
CA ASP A 2 17.25 10.04 22.92
C ASP A 2 15.85 10.07 22.28
N SER A 3 15.66 10.89 21.24
CA SER A 3 14.39 10.92 20.51
C SER A 3 14.24 9.65 19.64
N ARG A 4 13.01 9.32 19.22
CA ARG A 4 12.76 8.26 18.21
C ARG A 4 13.63 8.44 16.97
N ARG A 5 13.94 9.68 16.62
CA ARG A 5 14.80 10.03 15.49
C ARG A 5 16.28 9.76 15.77
N ASP A 6 16.76 10.04 16.99
CA ASP A 6 18.13 9.71 17.37
C ASP A 6 18.34 8.20 17.41
N PHE A 7 17.32 7.45 17.85
CA PHE A 7 17.30 6.00 17.73
C PHE A 7 17.39 5.54 16.27
N LEU A 8 16.58 6.11 15.36
CA LEU A 8 16.65 5.77 13.93
C LEU A 8 18.01 6.10 13.33
N LYS A 9 18.59 7.27 13.62
CA LYS A 9 19.95 7.64 13.16
C LYS A 9 21.01 6.64 13.65
N LYS A 10 20.99 6.27 14.94
CA LYS A 10 21.91 5.30 15.53
C LYS A 10 21.70 3.89 14.96
N ALA A 11 20.45 3.47 14.75
CA ALA A 11 20.12 2.18 14.14
C ALA A 11 20.57 2.10 12.68
N THR A 12 20.49 3.21 11.93
CA THR A 12 20.98 3.29 10.55
C THR A 12 22.50 3.14 10.48
N LEU A 13 23.23 3.70 11.45
CA LEU A 13 24.68 3.53 11.60
C LEU A 13 25.09 2.08 11.90
N LEU A 14 24.35 1.37 12.77
CA LEU A 14 24.58 -0.04 13.07
C LEU A 14 24.21 -0.98 11.91
N ALA A 15 23.19 -0.64 11.12
CA ALA A 15 22.78 -1.42 9.95
C ALA A 15 23.83 -1.39 8.82
N GLY A 16 24.73 -0.39 8.80
CA GLY A 16 25.81 -0.28 7.81
C GLY A 16 26.81 -1.44 7.82
N THR A 17 26.92 -2.19 8.93
CA THR A 17 27.82 -3.36 9.03
C THR A 17 27.18 -4.69 8.58
N PHE A 18 25.87 -4.75 8.34
CA PHE A 18 25.18 -5.98 7.90
C PHE A 18 24.12 -5.68 6.82
N GLY A 19 24.56 -5.50 5.58
CA GLY A 19 23.70 -5.61 4.37
C GLY A 19 23.09 -4.30 3.88
N ALA A 20 23.62 -3.79 2.76
CA ALA A 20 23.16 -2.61 2.03
C ALA A 20 21.81 -2.81 1.28
N ALA A 21 20.76 -3.32 1.95
CA ALA A 21 19.49 -3.66 1.29
C ALA A 21 18.41 -2.56 1.34
N ASN A 22 18.65 -1.41 1.99
CA ASN A 22 17.68 -0.31 2.05
C ASN A 22 18.39 1.05 2.02
N VAL A 23 19.04 1.39 0.90
CA VAL A 23 19.52 2.76 0.71
C VAL A 23 18.30 3.63 0.40
N LEU A 24 17.88 4.42 1.38
CA LEU A 24 16.86 5.45 1.16
C LEU A 24 17.32 6.37 0.01
N PRO A 25 16.47 6.66 -0.99
CA PRO A 25 16.79 7.62 -2.04
C PRO A 25 17.27 8.96 -1.48
N MET A 26 18.24 9.60 -2.15
CA MET A 26 18.83 10.87 -1.69
C MET A 26 17.80 11.98 -1.47
N SER A 27 16.72 12.02 -2.25
CA SER A 27 15.62 12.97 -2.04
C SER A 27 14.89 12.76 -0.72
N ILE A 28 14.65 11.49 -0.35
CA ILE A 28 14.02 11.12 0.92
C ILE A 28 14.97 11.43 2.09
N GLN A 29 16.27 11.12 1.95
CA GLN A 29 17.27 11.48 2.97
C GLN A 29 17.32 12.99 3.22
N LYS A 30 17.35 13.80 2.15
CA LYS A 30 17.30 15.26 2.25
C LYS A 30 16.03 15.74 2.95
N ALA A 31 14.88 15.19 2.59
CA ALA A 31 13.61 15.55 3.22
C ALA A 31 13.57 15.19 4.72
N MET A 32 14.07 14.01 5.11
CA MET A 32 14.16 13.60 6.51
C MET A 32 15.12 14.45 7.36
N ALA A 33 16.09 15.11 6.72
CA ALA A 33 17.06 15.97 7.40
C ALA A 33 16.49 17.36 7.74
N ILE A 34 15.36 17.75 7.14
CA ILE A 34 14.70 19.02 7.43
C ILE A 34 14.05 18.93 8.81
N ASN A 35 14.41 19.85 9.70
CA ASN A 35 13.79 19.99 11.02
C ASN A 35 12.71 21.04 10.93
N ALA A 36 11.55 20.77 11.55
CA ALA A 36 10.60 21.84 11.84
C ALA A 36 11.15 22.74 12.94
N ASP A 37 10.83 24.03 12.90
CA ASP A 37 11.25 24.97 13.93
C ASP A 37 10.63 24.61 15.28
N PRO A 38 11.37 24.75 16.40
CA PRO A 38 10.84 24.41 17.72
C PRO A 38 9.51 25.11 18.03
N GLY A 39 8.51 24.34 18.48
CA GLY A 39 7.20 24.86 18.84
C GLY A 39 6.18 24.90 17.70
N THR A 40 6.56 24.56 16.46
CA THR A 40 5.64 24.47 15.32
C THR A 40 4.86 23.14 15.29
N THR A 41 3.72 23.17 14.61
CA THR A 41 2.79 22.06 14.39
C THR A 41 2.45 21.93 12.90
N PHE A 42 1.60 20.97 12.54
CA PHE A 42 1.14 20.85 11.15
C PHE A 42 0.27 22.03 10.68
N TYR A 43 -0.25 22.86 11.60
CA TYR A 43 -0.98 24.09 11.27
C TYR A 43 -0.07 25.21 10.75
N ASP A 44 1.22 25.13 11.01
CA ASP A 44 2.23 26.12 10.59
C ASP A 44 2.80 25.81 9.19
N ALA A 45 2.26 24.79 8.50
CA ALA A 45 2.69 24.44 7.15
C ALA A 45 2.24 25.51 6.14
N GLU A 46 3.19 26.26 5.57
CA GLU A 46 2.94 27.30 4.56
C GLU A 46 2.44 26.72 3.22
N HIS A 47 2.83 25.48 2.91
CA HIS A 47 2.53 24.84 1.63
C HIS A 47 2.09 23.39 1.85
N VAL A 48 0.94 23.05 1.26
CA VAL A 48 0.45 21.67 1.18
C VAL A 48 0.40 21.27 -0.29
N VAL A 49 1.26 20.32 -0.67
CA VAL A 49 1.35 19.81 -2.04
C VAL A 49 0.61 18.49 -2.13
N PHE A 50 -0.39 18.42 -3.00
CA PHE A 50 -1.15 17.19 -3.27
C PHE A 50 -0.67 16.55 -4.57
N LEU A 51 -0.01 15.39 -4.46
CA LEU A 51 0.28 14.52 -5.60
C LEU A 51 -0.79 13.43 -5.71
N MET A 52 -1.70 13.59 -6.66
CA MET A 52 -2.80 12.63 -6.88
C MET A 52 -2.36 11.56 -7.88
N GLN A 53 -2.29 10.32 -7.40
CA GLN A 53 -2.01 9.13 -8.22
C GLN A 53 -3.31 8.47 -8.68
N GLU A 54 -3.22 7.65 -9.72
CA GLU A 54 -4.38 7.06 -10.40
C GLU A 54 -4.43 5.53 -10.21
N ASN A 55 -5.65 5.00 -10.11
CA ASN A 55 -6.03 3.60 -10.35
C ASN A 55 -5.22 2.51 -9.64
N ARG A 56 -4.77 2.74 -8.39
CA ARG A 56 -4.10 1.72 -7.58
C ARG A 56 -4.72 1.64 -6.18
N SER A 57 -5.10 0.42 -5.77
CA SER A 57 -5.59 0.20 -4.41
C SER A 57 -4.44 0.18 -3.41
N PHE A 58 -4.76 0.44 -2.14
CA PHE A 58 -3.77 0.37 -1.06
C PHE A 58 -3.13 -1.03 -0.99
N ASP A 59 -3.93 -2.09 -1.05
CA ASP A 59 -3.41 -3.47 -0.97
C ASP A 59 -2.54 -3.83 -2.17
N HIS A 60 -2.80 -3.26 -3.36
CA HIS A 60 -1.95 -3.45 -4.54
C HIS A 60 -0.57 -2.83 -4.36
N MET A 61 -0.47 -1.62 -3.80
CA MET A 61 0.82 -0.94 -3.62
C MET A 61 1.52 -1.36 -2.34
N PHE A 62 0.80 -1.42 -1.23
CA PHE A 62 1.36 -1.48 0.12
C PHE A 62 0.84 -2.67 0.95
N GLY A 63 -0.03 -3.54 0.41
CA GLY A 63 -0.59 -4.66 1.16
C GLY A 63 0.45 -5.63 1.73
N LYS A 64 1.67 -5.62 1.17
CA LYS A 64 2.82 -6.42 1.65
C LYS A 64 3.84 -5.63 2.50
N LEU A 65 3.67 -4.31 2.64
CA LEU A 65 4.54 -3.47 3.46
C LEU A 65 4.48 -3.90 4.94
N LYS A 66 5.64 -3.93 5.62
CA LYS A 66 5.69 -4.22 7.06
C LYS A 66 5.17 -3.00 7.84
N GLY A 67 4.28 -3.24 8.80
CA GLY A 67 3.75 -2.19 9.69
C GLY A 67 2.34 -1.71 9.33
N VAL A 68 1.87 -1.97 8.10
CA VAL A 68 0.45 -1.80 7.75
C VAL A 68 -0.34 -3.05 8.15
N ARG A 69 -1.67 -2.96 8.23
CA ARG A 69 -2.52 -4.14 8.42
C ARG A 69 -2.29 -5.19 7.33
N GLY A 70 -2.43 -4.77 6.07
CA GLY A 70 -2.13 -5.55 4.87
C GLY A 70 -2.66 -7.00 4.87
N PHE A 71 -1.97 -7.87 4.12
CA PHE A 71 -2.31 -9.29 4.00
C PHE A 71 -1.95 -10.14 5.22
N ASN A 72 -1.34 -9.55 6.26
CA ASN A 72 -1.00 -10.23 7.50
C ASN A 72 -1.87 -9.75 8.69
N ASN A 73 -2.99 -9.07 8.41
CA ASN A 73 -3.87 -8.56 9.45
C ASN A 73 -4.53 -9.73 10.22
N PRO A 74 -4.23 -9.90 11.52
CA PRO A 74 -4.83 -10.99 12.31
C PRO A 74 -6.34 -10.82 12.48
N ARG A 75 -6.83 -9.57 12.43
CA ARG A 75 -8.24 -9.18 12.59
C ARG A 75 -8.95 -8.94 11.26
N ALA A 76 -8.43 -9.52 10.17
CA ALA A 76 -9.07 -9.44 8.88
C ALA A 76 -10.45 -10.08 8.88
N LYS A 77 -11.37 -9.46 8.14
CA LYS A 77 -12.73 -9.97 7.94
C LYS A 77 -12.66 -11.41 7.41
N THR A 78 -13.45 -12.26 8.05
CA THR A 78 -13.60 -13.67 7.64
C THR A 78 -14.89 -13.78 6.81
N LEU A 79 -14.79 -14.45 5.67
CA LEU A 79 -15.90 -14.72 4.76
C LEU A 79 -16.70 -15.94 5.24
N PRO A 80 -17.92 -16.19 4.72
CA PRO A 80 -18.75 -17.33 5.13
C PRO A 80 -18.06 -18.70 4.97
N ASN A 81 -17.16 -18.83 4.00
CA ASN A 81 -16.34 -20.02 3.78
C ASN A 81 -15.11 -20.12 4.72
N LYS A 82 -15.04 -19.26 5.77
CA LYS A 82 -13.94 -19.15 6.74
C LYS A 82 -12.61 -18.62 6.17
N ASN A 83 -12.58 -18.24 4.90
CA ASN A 83 -11.40 -17.62 4.31
C ASN A 83 -11.25 -16.16 4.75
N LYS A 84 -10.02 -15.66 4.71
CA LYS A 84 -9.74 -14.22 4.85
C LYS A 84 -10.28 -13.48 3.64
N VAL A 85 -10.71 -12.23 3.83
CA VAL A 85 -11.34 -11.40 2.78
C VAL A 85 -10.52 -11.24 1.50
N TRP A 86 -9.19 -11.33 1.54
CA TRP A 86 -8.36 -11.25 0.33
C TRP A 86 -8.26 -12.56 -0.46
N LEU A 87 -8.78 -13.67 0.07
CA LEU A 87 -8.95 -14.92 -0.68
C LEU A 87 -10.30 -14.85 -1.40
N GLN A 88 -10.28 -14.72 -2.73
CA GLN A 88 -11.47 -14.47 -3.54
C GLN A 88 -11.79 -15.66 -4.43
N ASN A 89 -13.09 -15.95 -4.58
CA ASN A 89 -13.56 -17.00 -5.47
C ASN A 89 -13.87 -16.43 -6.85
N ASP A 90 -13.54 -17.16 -7.91
CA ASP A 90 -14.02 -16.88 -9.27
C ASP A 90 -15.49 -17.36 -9.45
N ASN A 91 -16.00 -17.26 -10.69
CA ASN A 91 -17.35 -17.74 -11.03
C ASN A 91 -17.50 -19.27 -11.01
N ALA A 92 -16.39 -20.02 -11.11
CA ALA A 92 -16.37 -21.48 -11.04
C ALA A 92 -16.23 -21.99 -9.59
N GLY A 93 -16.02 -21.09 -8.62
CA GLY A 93 -15.85 -21.42 -7.21
C GLY A 93 -14.39 -21.69 -6.80
N ASN A 94 -13.42 -21.54 -7.70
CA ASN A 94 -12.01 -21.67 -7.38
C ASN A 94 -11.55 -20.49 -6.52
N THR A 95 -10.84 -20.76 -5.44
CA THR A 95 -10.30 -19.74 -4.54
C THR A 95 -8.88 -19.34 -4.94
N TYR A 96 -8.63 -18.04 -5.04
CA TYR A 96 -7.33 -17.46 -5.35
C TYR A 96 -6.84 -16.57 -4.21
N ALA A 97 -5.54 -16.68 -3.92
CA ALA A 97 -4.84 -15.76 -3.04
C ALA A 97 -4.28 -14.57 -3.82
N PRO A 98 -4.01 -13.43 -3.14
CA PRO A 98 -3.23 -12.36 -3.73
C PRO A 98 -1.90 -12.88 -4.27
N PHE A 99 -1.49 -12.40 -5.43
CA PHE A 99 -0.27 -12.84 -6.10
C PHE A 99 0.59 -11.65 -6.53
N HIS A 100 1.91 -11.86 -6.48
CA HIS A 100 2.87 -10.84 -6.84
C HIS A 100 2.89 -10.64 -8.36
N VAL A 101 2.81 -9.38 -8.79
CA VAL A 101 2.98 -8.97 -10.20
C VAL A 101 4.27 -8.20 -10.36
N ASP A 102 5.34 -8.90 -10.73
CA ASP A 102 6.69 -8.33 -10.88
C ASP A 102 6.73 -7.33 -12.06
N ILE A 103 6.95 -6.04 -11.76
CA ILE A 103 6.92 -4.97 -12.76
C ILE A 103 8.09 -5.03 -13.74
N ASN A 104 9.19 -5.69 -13.35
CA ASN A 104 10.41 -5.79 -14.14
C ASN A 104 10.39 -7.04 -15.04
N LYS A 105 9.62 -8.06 -14.67
CA LYS A 105 9.49 -9.31 -15.43
C LYS A 105 8.21 -9.43 -16.24
N THR A 106 7.24 -8.55 -16.00
CA THR A 106 5.94 -8.59 -16.67
C THR A 106 5.61 -7.26 -17.33
N LYS A 107 4.64 -7.26 -18.24
CA LYS A 107 4.10 -6.04 -18.84
C LYS A 107 2.90 -5.50 -18.04
N ILE A 108 2.89 -5.68 -16.72
CA ILE A 108 1.74 -5.33 -15.87
C ILE A 108 1.35 -3.85 -15.97
N THR A 109 2.32 -2.96 -16.19
CA THR A 109 2.10 -1.53 -16.44
C THR A 109 1.31 -1.24 -17.72
N TRP A 110 1.27 -2.18 -18.67
CA TRP A 110 0.59 -2.07 -19.96
C TRP A 110 -0.70 -2.90 -20.03
N GLN A 111 -1.11 -3.51 -18.92
CA GLN A 111 -2.31 -4.36 -18.85
C GLN A 111 -3.62 -3.60 -19.09
N GLY A 112 -3.59 -2.26 -18.99
CA GLY A 112 -4.78 -1.42 -18.99
C GLY A 112 -5.41 -1.30 -17.60
N GLY A 113 -6.56 -0.63 -17.52
CA GLY A 113 -7.33 -0.48 -16.29
C GLY A 113 -8.20 -1.71 -16.01
N LEU A 114 -8.47 -1.97 -14.73
CA LEU A 114 -9.54 -2.89 -14.36
C LEU A 114 -10.89 -2.15 -14.43
N PRO A 115 -12.03 -2.85 -14.35
CA PRO A 115 -13.31 -2.16 -14.24
C PRO A 115 -13.33 -1.28 -12.98
N HIS A 116 -13.56 0.02 -13.10
CA HIS A 116 -13.54 1.00 -11.98
C HIS A 116 -14.88 1.71 -11.76
N SER A 117 -15.86 1.52 -12.66
CA SER A 117 -17.13 2.25 -12.64
C SER A 117 -17.89 2.06 -11.32
N TRP A 118 -18.82 2.97 -11.04
CA TRP A 118 -19.73 2.86 -9.89
C TRP A 118 -20.41 1.48 -9.82
N ASN A 119 -20.93 1.00 -10.96
CA ASN A 119 -21.62 -0.29 -11.03
C ASN A 119 -20.69 -1.45 -10.64
N ASP A 120 -19.46 -1.44 -11.16
CA ASP A 120 -18.47 -2.48 -10.85
C ASP A 120 -18.00 -2.42 -9.40
N GLN A 121 -17.80 -1.22 -8.85
CA GLN A 121 -17.40 -1.04 -7.46
C GLN A 121 -18.49 -1.50 -6.48
N VAL A 122 -19.75 -1.13 -6.73
CA VAL A 122 -20.88 -1.56 -5.90
C VAL A 122 -21.10 -3.07 -6.00
N ALA A 123 -20.97 -3.64 -7.20
CA ALA A 123 -21.06 -5.08 -7.42
C ALA A 123 -19.94 -5.84 -6.70
N ALA A 124 -18.68 -5.41 -6.83
CA ALA A 124 -17.53 -6.04 -6.17
C ALA A 124 -17.60 -5.95 -4.65
N ARG A 125 -18.05 -4.81 -4.10
CA ARG A 125 -18.26 -4.61 -2.66
C ARG A 125 -19.35 -5.54 -2.11
N ASN A 126 -20.33 -5.91 -2.92
CA ASN A 126 -21.43 -6.84 -2.61
C ASN A 126 -22.08 -6.58 -1.24
N LYS A 127 -22.72 -5.41 -1.06
CA LYS A 127 -23.39 -5.02 0.20
C LYS A 127 -22.46 -5.10 1.44
N GLY A 128 -21.17 -4.81 1.23
CA GLY A 128 -20.14 -4.87 2.28
C GLY A 128 -19.62 -6.28 2.57
N LYS A 129 -19.97 -7.29 1.75
CA LYS A 129 -19.43 -8.65 1.87
C LYS A 129 -17.97 -8.75 1.44
N TYR A 130 -17.55 -7.96 0.43
CA TYR A 130 -16.19 -7.95 -0.12
C TYR A 130 -15.73 -9.32 -0.66
N ASP A 131 -16.62 -10.05 -1.34
CA ASP A 131 -16.40 -11.41 -1.84
C ASP A 131 -16.67 -11.55 -3.36
N LYS A 132 -16.70 -10.42 -4.08
CA LYS A 132 -16.99 -10.36 -5.52
C LYS A 132 -15.93 -9.60 -6.34
N TRP A 133 -14.70 -9.48 -5.83
CA TRP A 133 -13.62 -8.79 -6.56
C TRP A 133 -13.22 -9.54 -7.84
N ALA A 134 -12.90 -10.83 -7.75
CA ALA A 134 -12.49 -11.62 -8.92
C ALA A 134 -13.60 -11.76 -9.99
N PRO A 135 -14.87 -12.04 -9.64
CA PRO A 135 -15.96 -12.14 -10.61
C PRO A 135 -16.28 -10.83 -11.34
N VAL A 136 -16.10 -9.68 -10.68
CA VAL A 136 -16.51 -8.37 -11.22
C VAL A 136 -15.34 -7.62 -11.85
N LYS A 137 -14.14 -7.73 -11.28
CA LYS A 137 -12.95 -6.96 -11.69
C LYS A 137 -11.80 -7.80 -12.22
N THR A 138 -12.06 -9.08 -12.49
CA THR A 138 -11.08 -10.10 -12.90
C THR A 138 -10.12 -10.52 -11.78
N LEU A 139 -9.43 -11.65 -11.98
CA LEU A 139 -8.39 -12.13 -11.06
C LEU A 139 -7.24 -11.13 -10.87
N MET A 140 -7.01 -10.23 -11.82
CA MET A 140 -5.95 -9.23 -11.72
C MET A 140 -6.19 -8.21 -10.61
N SER A 141 -7.43 -8.11 -10.10
CA SER A 141 -7.72 -7.34 -8.88
C SER A 141 -7.01 -7.85 -7.62
N LEU A 142 -6.46 -9.08 -7.66
CA LEU A 142 -5.69 -9.69 -6.57
C LEU A 142 -4.16 -9.52 -6.74
N GLY A 143 -3.71 -8.95 -7.85
CA GLY A 143 -2.30 -8.65 -8.08
C GLY A 143 -1.81 -7.61 -7.08
N TYR A 144 -0.59 -7.77 -6.56
CA TYR A 144 0.07 -6.76 -5.72
C TYR A 144 1.55 -6.59 -6.07
N TYR A 145 2.08 -5.43 -5.75
CA TYR A 145 3.50 -5.08 -5.82
C TYR A 145 4.21 -5.32 -4.48
N GLN A 146 5.50 -5.63 -4.59
CA GLN A 146 6.43 -5.69 -3.50
C GLN A 146 7.36 -4.48 -3.51
N ARG A 147 8.24 -4.42 -2.51
CA ARG A 147 9.21 -3.33 -2.34
C ARG A 147 10.10 -3.17 -3.57
N GLU A 148 10.46 -4.28 -4.19
CA GLU A 148 11.35 -4.35 -5.35
C GLU A 148 10.70 -3.76 -6.61
N ASP A 149 9.36 -3.76 -6.69
CA ASP A 149 8.64 -3.18 -7.83
C ASP A 149 8.46 -1.67 -7.70
N VAL A 150 8.24 -1.19 -6.47
CA VAL A 150 7.93 0.21 -6.17
C VAL A 150 8.82 0.75 -5.02
N PRO A 151 10.16 0.68 -5.16
CA PRO A 151 11.09 0.90 -4.06
C PRO A 151 11.04 2.32 -3.50
N PHE A 152 10.80 3.31 -4.35
CA PHE A 152 10.65 4.70 -3.92
C PHE A 152 9.44 4.88 -2.99
N TYR A 153 8.29 4.28 -3.32
CA TYR A 153 7.07 4.38 -2.52
C TYR A 153 7.20 3.69 -1.18
N TYR A 154 7.84 2.51 -1.15
CA TYR A 154 8.14 1.82 0.11
C TYR A 154 9.12 2.62 0.98
N ALA A 155 10.17 3.19 0.39
CA ALA A 155 11.10 4.06 1.11
C ALA A 155 10.42 5.31 1.68
N MET A 156 9.48 5.90 0.94
CA MET A 156 8.70 7.05 1.40
C MET A 156 7.81 6.67 2.60
N ALA A 157 7.16 5.51 2.55
CA ALA A 157 6.34 4.99 3.64
C ALA A 157 7.16 4.58 4.88
N ASP A 158 8.42 4.16 4.71
CA ASP A 158 9.32 3.87 5.85
C ASP A 158 9.80 5.15 6.54
N ALA A 159 10.01 6.22 5.76
CA ALA A 159 10.54 7.50 6.24
C ALA A 159 9.48 8.41 6.86
N PHE A 160 8.24 8.36 6.34
CA PHE A 160 7.16 9.28 6.69
C PHE A 160 5.88 8.53 7.09
N THR A 161 4.80 9.27 7.35
CA THR A 161 3.51 8.69 7.75
C THR A 161 2.79 8.09 6.55
N ILE A 162 2.27 6.87 6.73
CA ILE A 162 1.33 6.22 5.81
C ILE A 162 -0.01 5.99 6.51
N CYS A 163 -1.11 6.26 5.81
CA CYS A 163 -2.47 6.07 6.31
C CYS A 163 -3.09 4.79 5.73
N ASP A 164 -3.04 3.67 6.46
CA ASP A 164 -3.57 2.37 6.01
C ASP A 164 -5.09 2.20 6.22
N HIS A 165 -5.77 3.28 6.59
CA HIS A 165 -7.22 3.34 6.79
C HIS A 165 -7.82 4.60 6.16
N HIS A 166 -7.38 4.91 4.94
CA HIS A 166 -7.85 6.03 4.12
C HIS A 166 -8.67 5.53 2.93
N PHE A 167 -9.84 6.12 2.71
CA PHE A 167 -10.78 5.71 1.66
C PHE A 167 -11.22 6.91 0.83
N CYS A 168 -11.54 6.67 -0.45
CA CYS A 168 -12.17 7.67 -1.29
C CYS A 168 -13.51 8.10 -0.69
N SER A 169 -13.87 9.38 -0.86
CA SER A 169 -15.15 9.93 -0.41
C SER A 169 -16.37 9.33 -1.12
N SER A 170 -16.16 8.66 -2.25
CA SER A 170 -17.20 8.00 -3.02
C SER A 170 -16.74 6.67 -3.63
N LEU A 171 -17.68 5.76 -3.88
CA LEU A 171 -17.47 4.43 -4.48
C LEU A 171 -17.47 4.48 -6.02
N THR A 172 -16.76 5.45 -6.61
CA THR A 172 -16.74 5.68 -8.07
C THR A 172 -15.31 5.89 -8.56
N GLY A 173 -15.08 5.53 -9.82
CA GLY A 173 -13.88 5.76 -10.63
C GLY A 173 -14.20 5.54 -12.09
#